data_AF-A0A7S0N5S0-F1
#
_entry.id   AF-A0A7S0N5S0-F1
#
_cell.length_a   1.000
_cell.length_b   1.000
_cell.length_c   1.000
_cell.angle_alpha   90.00
_cell.angle_beta   90.00
_cell.angle_gamma   90.00
#
_symmetry.space_group_name_H-M   'P 1'
#
loop_
_entity.id
_entity.type
_entity.pdbx_description
1 polymer ?
#
loop_
_entity_poly.entity_id
_entity_poly.type
_entity_poly.pdbx_seq_one_letter_code
_entity_poly.pdbx_strand_id
1 'polypeptide(L)'
;CVLSQLTFGKEYTAAIEAKQVAQQEAERAKFVVEKALQDKKSAIIRAEGEAESARMIGQAMSTNPAFLALRRIEAARDISQTMANSQNRVFLNTESLLLNLEAMEITNKK
;
A
#
# COMPACT_ATOMS: atom_id res chain seq x y z
N CYS A 1 -22.78 53.96 8.72
CA CYS A 1 -24.21 53.70 8.98
C CYS A 1 -24.40 52.20 8.89
N VAL A 2 -24.67 51.54 10.02
CA VAL A 2 -24.80 50.08 10.17
C VAL A 2 -26.00 49.60 9.33
N LEU A 3 -25.84 48.48 8.63
CA LEU A 3 -26.88 47.83 7.85
C LEU A 3 -28.09 47.55 8.78
N SER A 4 -29.19 48.26 8.54
CA SER A 4 -30.45 48.13 9.27
C SER A 4 -30.96 46.69 9.24
N GLN A 5 -31.20 46.14 10.43
CA GLN A 5 -31.61 44.77 10.68
C GLN A 5 -32.94 44.42 10.00
N LEU A 6 -32.84 43.63 8.94
CA LEU A 6 -33.97 42.97 8.28
C LEU A 6 -34.36 41.74 9.12
N THR A 7 -35.21 41.94 10.12
CA THR A 7 -35.73 40.83 10.93
C THR A 7 -36.84 40.15 10.14
N PHE A 8 -36.46 39.24 9.23
CA PHE A 8 -37.39 38.24 8.71
C PHE A 8 -37.93 37.40 9.86
N GLY A 9 -39.19 36.96 9.78
CA GLY A 9 -39.83 36.18 10.84
C GLY A 9 -39.02 34.93 11.21
N LYS A 10 -39.03 34.57 12.50
CA LYS A 10 -38.25 33.45 13.07
C LYS A 10 -38.47 32.11 12.34
N GLU A 11 -39.66 31.92 11.78
CA GLU A 11 -40.01 30.73 11.01
C GLU A 11 -39.42 30.73 9.59
N TYR A 12 -39.25 31.91 8.99
CA TYR A 12 -38.68 32.07 7.65
C TYR A 12 -37.16 31.86 7.66
N THR A 13 -36.47 32.32 8.71
CA THR A 13 -35.03 32.05 8.91
C THR A 13 -34.77 30.58 9.19
N ALA A 14 -35.59 29.93 10.02
CA ALA A 14 -35.48 28.50 10.30
C ALA A 14 -35.66 27.64 9.03
N ALA A 15 -36.61 28.00 8.16
CA ALA A 15 -36.84 27.30 6.90
C ALA A 15 -35.66 27.47 5.91
N ILE A 16 -35.01 28.64 5.90
CA ILE A 16 -33.83 28.88 5.05
C ILE A 16 -32.60 28.13 5.59
N GLU A 17 -32.37 28.15 6.90
CA GLU A 17 -31.30 27.35 7.51
C GLU A 17 -31.48 25.86 7.24
N ALA A 18 -32.71 25.34 7.39
CA ALA A 18 -33.02 23.95 7.06
C ALA A 18 -32.72 23.61 5.59
N LYS A 19 -33.05 24.50 4.65
CA LYS A 19 -32.69 24.33 3.23
C LYS A 19 -31.19 24.37 3.00
N GLN A 20 -30.47 25.26 3.67
CA GLN A 20 -29.01 25.34 3.54
C GLN A 20 -28.32 24.07 4.07
N VAL A 21 -28.79 23.54 5.21
CA VAL A 21 -28.29 22.27 5.76
C VAL A 21 -28.58 21.11 4.82
N ALA A 22 -29.80 21.01 4.29
CA ALA A 22 -30.16 19.96 3.33
C ALA A 22 -29.29 20.01 2.05
N GLN A 23 -29.00 21.21 1.54
CA GLN A 23 -28.13 21.39 0.38
C GLN A 23 -26.67 20.97 0.69
N GLN A 24 -26.17 21.34 1.87
CA GLN A 24 -24.82 20.99 2.32
C GLN A 24 -24.67 19.47 2.53
N GLU A 25 -25.68 18.82 3.09
CA GLU A 25 -25.68 17.37 3.26
C GLU A 25 -25.75 16.64 1.92
N ALA A 26 -26.55 17.12 0.97
CA ALA A 26 -26.61 16.56 -0.38
C ALA A 26 -25.26 16.66 -1.12
N GLU A 27 -24.55 17.79 -0.97
CA GLU A 27 -23.22 17.97 -1.56
C GLU A 27 -22.17 17.05 -0.89
N ARG A 28 -22.20 16.94 0.44
CA ARG A 28 -21.34 16.00 1.17
C ARG A 28 -21.59 14.56 0.77
N ALA A 29 -22.84 14.14 0.63
CA ALA A 29 -23.17 12.77 0.25
C ALA A 29 -22.60 12.42 -1.14
N LYS A 30 -22.71 13.35 -2.10
CA LYS A 30 -22.10 13.17 -3.43
C LYS A 30 -20.58 13.03 -3.35
N PHE A 31 -19.92 13.88 -2.56
CA PHE A 31 -18.48 13.82 -2.37
C PHE A 31 -18.01 12.50 -1.73
N VAL A 32 -18.76 12.00 -0.73
CA VAL A 32 -18.44 10.72 -0.07
C VAL A 32 -18.52 9.55 -1.04
N VAL A 33 -19.55 9.52 -1.89
CA VAL A 33 -19.71 8.48 -2.92
C VAL A 33 -18.58 8.53 -3.95
N GLU A 34 -18.25 9.72 -4.44
CA GLU A 34 -17.19 9.89 -5.43
C GLU A 34 -15.82 9.53 -4.87
N LYS A 35 -15.52 9.95 -3.63
CA LYS A 35 -14.31 9.55 -2.92
C LYS A 35 -14.20 8.02 -2.79
N ALA A 36 -15.27 7.36 -2.34
CA ALA A 36 -15.28 5.90 -2.21
C ALA A 36 -15.06 5.20 -3.56
N LEU A 37 -15.57 5.76 -4.65
CA LEU A 37 -15.38 5.23 -5.99
C LEU A 37 -13.94 5.39 -6.48
N GLN A 38 -13.31 6.54 -6.18
CA GLN A 38 -11.93 6.81 -6.52
C GLN A 38 -10.95 5.96 -5.70
N ASP A 39 -11.21 5.79 -4.40
CA ASP A 39 -10.40 4.93 -3.53
C ASP A 39 -10.40 3.48 -4.03
N LYS A 40 -11.56 2.96 -4.46
CA LYS A 40 -11.66 1.63 -5.08
C LYS A 40 -10.83 1.51 -6.35
N LYS A 41 -10.95 2.49 -7.26
CA LYS A 41 -10.16 2.50 -8.50
C LYS A 41 -8.66 2.58 -8.22
N SER A 42 -8.26 3.42 -7.27
CA SER A 42 -6.86 3.55 -6.87
C SER A 42 -6.30 2.24 -6.32
N ALA A 43 -7.07 1.54 -5.47
CA ALA A 43 -6.67 0.24 -4.95
C ALA A 43 -6.49 -0.81 -6.06
N ILE A 44 -7.41 -0.85 -7.03
CA ILE A 44 -7.34 -1.77 -8.18
C ILE A 44 -6.10 -1.46 -9.03
N ILE A 45 -5.91 -0.21 -9.43
CA ILE A 45 -4.77 0.20 -10.27
C ILE A 45 -3.44 -0.07 -9.55
N ARG A 46 -3.38 0.17 -8.24
CA ARG A 46 -2.20 -0.12 -7.45
C ARG A 46 -1.89 -1.61 -7.44
N ALA A 47 -2.89 -2.46 -7.22
CA ALA A 47 -2.72 -3.91 -7.22
C ALA A 47 -2.29 -4.43 -8.61
N GLU A 48 -2.89 -3.90 -9.69
CA GLU A 48 -2.50 -4.23 -11.06
C GLU A 48 -1.07 -3.80 -11.37
N GLY A 49 -0.67 -2.58 -10.98
CA GLY A 49 0.70 -2.08 -11.17
C GLY A 49 1.74 -2.87 -10.39
N GLU A 50 1.43 -3.26 -9.16
CA GLU A 50 2.28 -4.15 -8.35
C GLU A 50 2.41 -5.54 -9.00
N ALA A 51 1.31 -6.12 -9.49
CA ALA A 51 1.30 -7.41 -10.16
C ALA A 51 2.08 -7.40 -11.49
N GLU A 52 1.90 -6.38 -12.32
CA GLU A 52 2.62 -6.25 -13.58
C GLU A 52 4.12 -6.05 -13.35
N SER A 53 4.49 -5.21 -12.39
CA SER A 53 5.88 -5.00 -11.99
C SER A 53 6.52 -6.30 -11.50
N ALA A 54 5.83 -7.05 -10.63
CA ALA A 54 6.29 -8.34 -10.14
C ALA A 54 6.45 -9.36 -11.29
N ARG A 55 5.54 -9.36 -12.27
CA ARG A 55 5.62 -10.23 -13.45
C ARG A 55 6.83 -9.88 -14.32
N MET A 56 7.07 -8.60 -14.58
CA MET A 56 8.20 -8.14 -15.38
C MET A 56 9.53 -8.47 -14.69
N ILE A 57 9.62 -8.24 -13.38
CA ILE A 57 10.78 -8.62 -12.57
C ILE A 57 10.96 -10.14 -12.60
N GLY A 58 9.90 -10.92 -12.39
CA GLY A 58 9.95 -12.38 -12.41
C GLY A 58 10.42 -12.95 -13.76
N GLN A 59 9.99 -12.35 -14.88
CA GLN A 59 10.47 -12.72 -16.21
C GLN A 59 11.95 -12.38 -16.39
N ALA A 60 12.37 -11.17 -16.01
CA ALA A 60 13.78 -10.76 -16.08
C ALA A 60 14.68 -11.64 -15.19
N MET A 61 14.19 -12.06 -14.02
CA MET A 61 14.89 -12.98 -13.11
C MET A 61 14.97 -14.41 -13.66
N SER A 62 13.95 -14.87 -14.39
CA SER A 62 13.93 -16.21 -14.99
C SER A 62 14.94 -16.37 -16.13
N THR A 63 15.27 -15.28 -16.83
CA THR A 63 16.28 -15.29 -17.90
C THR A 63 17.70 -15.61 -17.37
N ASN A 64 17.99 -15.30 -16.11
CA ASN A 64 19.31 -15.54 -15.52
C ASN A 64 19.22 -16.26 -14.16
N PRO A 65 19.24 -17.62 -14.14
CA PRO A 65 19.21 -18.39 -12.90
C PRO A 65 20.42 -18.12 -11.98
N ALA A 66 21.56 -17.67 -12.53
CA ALA A 66 22.73 -17.31 -11.72
C ALA A 66 22.52 -16.01 -10.93
N PHE A 67 21.69 -15.08 -11.45
CA PHE A 67 21.36 -13.84 -10.75
C PHE A 67 20.48 -14.09 -9.51
N LEU A 68 19.54 -15.03 -9.59
CA LEU A 68 18.71 -15.42 -8.44
C LEU A 68 19.56 -16.03 -7.31
N ALA A 69 20.54 -16.86 -7.67
CA ALA A 69 21.49 -17.42 -6.71
C ALA A 69 22.33 -16.32 -6.05
N LEU A 70 22.90 -15.41 -6.84
CA LEU A 70 23.68 -14.28 -6.31
C LEU A 70 22.84 -13.41 -5.36
N ARG A 71 21.61 -13.06 -5.75
CA ARG A 71 20.73 -12.21 -4.93
C ARG A 71 20.34 -12.87 -3.61
N ARG A 72 20.15 -14.19 -3.62
CA ARG A 72 19.88 -14.96 -2.41
C ARG A 72 21.12 -15.08 -1.51
N ILE A 73 22.32 -15.18 -2.07
CA ILE A 73 23.58 -15.10 -1.30
C ILE A 73 23.74 -13.73 -0.65
N GLU A 74 23.44 -12.64 -1.36
CA GLU A 74 23.46 -11.28 -0.79
C GLU A 74 22.46 -11.11 0.35
N ALA A 75 21.21 -11.58 0.16
CA ALA A 75 20.19 -11.53 1.21
C ALA A 75 20.60 -12.37 2.43
N ALA A 76 21.13 -13.57 2.21
CA ALA A 76 21.66 -14.42 3.28
C ALA A 76 22.81 -13.74 4.05
N ARG A 77 23.69 -13.01 3.35
CA ARG A 77 24.78 -12.24 3.96
C ARG A 77 24.24 -11.11 4.83
N ASP A 78 23.25 -10.36 4.36
CA ASP A 78 22.66 -9.23 5.11
C ASP A 78 21.91 -9.69 6.37
N ILE A 79 21.15 -10.78 6.25
CA ILE A 79 20.50 -11.44 7.40
C ILE A 79 21.56 -11.90 8.39
N SER A 80 22.64 -12.54 7.92
CA SER A 80 23.73 -13.01 8.78
C SER A 80 24.42 -11.85 9.52
N GLN A 81 24.63 -10.72 8.85
CA GLN A 81 25.21 -9.52 9.46
C GLN A 81 24.29 -8.92 10.53
N THR A 82 22.99 -8.84 10.22
CA THR A 82 21.96 -8.35 11.15
C THR A 82 21.86 -9.28 12.38
N MET A 83 21.96 -10.59 12.18
CA MET A 83 21.97 -11.58 13.26
C MET A 83 23.24 -11.51 14.10
N ALA A 84 24.42 -11.34 13.50
CA ALA A 84 25.68 -11.18 14.22
C ALA A 84 25.69 -9.93 15.12
N ASN A 85 25.01 -8.87 14.69
CA ASN A 85 24.89 -7.61 15.45
C ASN A 85 23.75 -7.65 16.49
N SER A 86 22.80 -8.58 16.38
CA SER A 86 21.65 -8.67 17.29
C SER A 86 22.04 -9.36 18.61
N GLN A 87 21.70 -8.74 19.74
CA GLN A 87 21.94 -9.31 21.08
C GLN A 87 20.95 -10.44 21.43
N ASN A 88 19.91 -10.64 20.62
CA ASN A 88 18.87 -11.63 20.88
C ASN A 88 19.24 -13.00 20.27
N ARG A 89 19.92 -13.85 21.05
CA ARG A 89 20.25 -15.24 20.67
C ARG A 89 19.08 -16.21 20.83
N VAL A 90 17.90 -15.85 20.33
CA VAL A 90 16.85 -16.85 20.10
C VAL A 90 17.35 -17.72 18.95
N PHE A 91 17.47 -19.02 19.17
CA PHE A 91 17.96 -19.99 18.20
C PHE A 91 17.03 -20.06 17.00
N LEU A 92 17.21 -19.15 16.04
CA LEU A 92 16.50 -19.17 14.77
C LEU A 92 17.08 -20.31 13.94
N ASN A 93 16.21 -21.19 13.47
CA ASN A 93 16.61 -22.30 12.61
C ASN A 93 17.08 -21.75 11.25
N THR A 94 18.27 -22.18 10.82
CA THR A 94 18.93 -21.79 9.55
C THR A 94 18.07 -22.07 8.31
N GLU A 95 17.17 -23.07 8.36
CA GLU A 95 16.20 -23.40 7.30
C GLU A 95 15.08 -22.36 7.20
N SER A 96 14.59 -21.85 8.34
CA SER A 96 13.58 -20.77 8.36
C SER A 96 14.13 -19.46 7.76
N LEU A 97 15.44 -19.27 7.79
CA LEU A 97 16.12 -18.11 7.23
C LEU A 97 16.69 -18.37 5.82
N LEU A 98 16.45 -19.56 5.25
CA LEU A 98 16.96 -19.99 3.94
C LEU A 98 18.48 -19.79 3.76
N LEU A 99 19.23 -19.81 4.86
CA LEU A 99 20.68 -19.61 4.91
C LEU A 99 21.47 -20.84 4.44
N ASN A 100 20.79 -21.98 4.23
CA ASN A 100 21.42 -23.19 3.72
C ASN A 100 21.74 -23.03 2.22
N LEU A 101 23.02 -22.84 1.92
CA LEU A 101 23.59 -22.73 0.57
C LEU A 101 23.68 -24.09 -0.14
N GLU A 102 23.49 -25.21 0.56
CA GLU A 102 23.65 -26.57 0.01
C GLU A 102 22.51 -26.97 -0.94
N ALA A 103 21.34 -26.34 -0.83
CA ALA A 103 20.25 -26.51 -1.81
C ALA A 103 20.53 -25.81 -3.16
N MET A 104 21.72 -25.22 -3.34
CA MET A 104 22.17 -24.52 -4.55
C MET A 104 23.26 -25.28 -5.31
N GLU A 105 23.19 -26.60 -5.38
CA GLU A 105 23.83 -27.28 -6.50
C GLU A 105 23.08 -26.88 -7.77
N ILE A 106 23.68 -25.93 -8.48
CA ILE A 106 23.48 -25.66 -9.89
C ILE A 106 23.27 -27.03 -10.55
N THR A 107 22.09 -27.27 -11.12
CA THR A 107 21.92 -28.32 -12.11
C THR A 107 22.83 -27.96 -13.28
N ASN A 108 24.11 -28.27 -13.13
CA ASN A 108 25.10 -28.26 -14.19
C ASN A 108 24.80 -29.53 -14.99
N LYS A 109 23.72 -29.44 -15.76
CA LYS A 109 23.41 -30.43 -16.77
C LYS A 109 24.56 -30.35 -17.77
N LYS A 110 25.44 -31.35 -17.71
CA LYS A 110 26.23 -31.77 -18.87
C LYS A 110 25.33 -31.95 -20.08
#